data_AF-A0A158CA13-F1
#
_entry.id   AF-A0A158CA13-F1
#
_cell.length_a   1.000
_cell.length_b   1.000
_cell.length_c   1.000
_cell.angle_alpha   90.00
_cell.angle_beta   90.00
_cell.angle_gamma   90.00
#
_symmetry.space_group_name_H-M   'P 1'
#
loop_
_entity.id
_entity.type
_entity.pdbx_description
1 polymer ?
#
loop_
_entity_poly.entity_id
_entity_poly.type
_entity_poly.pdbx_seq_one_letter_code
_entity_poly.pdbx_strand_id
1 'polypeptide(L)'
;MQRYAVGEWESLWATEPYMKHRFVLDLESRTVIAGEDRVRRHWWSMRLEHVAYMQQLLDETFDSIWDEPEELGFVRQDWIPSWATKAWPWPPLPEVQDVEKMLDGSDLPFERDEHGCIIFPPRFIAGGRK
;
A
#
# COMPACT_ATOMS: atom_id res chain seq x y z
N MET A 1 -5.14 16.01 -19.09
CA MET A 1 -5.89 15.08 -18.22
C MET A 1 -5.21 15.12 -16.88
N GLN A 2 -5.96 15.44 -15.83
CA GLN A 2 -5.44 15.41 -14.47
C GLN A 2 -5.31 13.96 -14.03
N ARG A 3 -4.06 13.47 -14.05
CA ARG A 3 -3.74 12.05 -13.84
C ARG A 3 -3.93 11.61 -12.40
N TYR A 4 -3.70 12.49 -11.44
CA TYR A 4 -3.73 12.15 -10.04
C TYR A 4 -4.99 12.69 -9.36
N ALA A 5 -5.48 11.99 -8.35
CA ALA A 5 -6.49 12.51 -7.44
C ALA A 5 -5.96 12.46 -6.00
N VAL A 6 -6.18 13.54 -5.26
CA VAL A 6 -5.67 13.70 -3.89
C VAL A 6 -6.79 14.12 -2.98
N GLY A 7 -6.99 13.38 -1.90
CA GLY A 7 -8.09 13.60 -0.97
C GLY A 7 -7.72 13.23 0.46
N GLU A 8 -8.46 13.80 1.39
CA GLU A 8 -8.47 13.35 2.78
C GLU A 8 -9.73 12.53 3.03
N TRP A 9 -9.58 11.44 3.76
CA TRP A 9 -10.66 10.53 4.08
C TRP A 9 -10.66 10.24 5.58
N GLU A 10 -11.83 10.22 6.20
CA GLU A 10 -11.97 9.74 7.57
C GLU A 10 -12.06 8.20 7.58
N SER A 11 -11.38 7.59 8.54
CA SER A 11 -11.28 6.15 8.72
C SER A 11 -12.66 5.49 8.80
N LEU A 12 -12.86 4.47 7.98
CA LEU A 12 -14.01 3.57 8.04
C LEU A 12 -13.79 2.41 9.01
N TRP A 13 -12.63 2.33 9.66
CA TRP A 13 -12.30 1.27 10.60
C TRP A 13 -13.02 1.49 11.93
N ALA A 14 -13.81 0.52 12.36
CA ALA A 14 -14.50 0.56 13.65
C ALA A 14 -13.55 0.67 14.86
N THR A 15 -12.31 0.21 14.72
CA THR A 15 -11.26 0.29 15.75
C THR A 15 -10.64 1.68 15.86
N GLU A 16 -10.67 2.48 14.80
CA GLU A 16 -10.03 3.80 14.74
C GLU A 16 -10.92 4.83 14.01
N PRO A 17 -12.16 5.09 14.47
CA PRO A 17 -13.19 5.82 13.72
C PRO A 17 -12.91 7.33 13.54
N TYR A 18 -11.86 7.85 14.15
CA TYR A 18 -11.48 9.28 14.07
C TYR A 18 -10.13 9.49 13.36
N MET A 19 -9.51 8.41 12.90
CA MET A 19 -8.24 8.51 12.20
C MET A 19 -8.48 9.13 10.83
N LYS A 20 -7.70 10.15 10.48
CA LYS A 20 -7.75 10.74 9.13
C LYS A 20 -6.67 10.13 8.29
N HIS A 21 -7.00 9.80 7.07
CA HIS A 21 -6.07 9.33 6.07
C HIS A 21 -6.02 10.35 4.93
N ARG A 22 -4.92 10.42 4.23
CA ARG A 22 -4.84 11.14 2.97
C ARG A 22 -4.16 10.29 1.93
N PHE A 23 -4.65 10.34 0.70
CA PHE A 23 -4.22 9.44 -0.36
C PHE A 23 -3.85 10.20 -1.62
N VAL A 24 -3.00 9.55 -2.41
CA VAL A 24 -2.78 9.92 -3.80
C VAL A 24 -3.16 8.71 -4.65
N LEU A 25 -4.07 8.95 -5.57
CA LEU A 25 -4.56 8.00 -6.55
C LEU A 25 -3.95 8.36 -7.90
N ASP A 26 -3.56 7.36 -8.66
CA ASP A 26 -3.30 7.47 -10.09
C ASP A 26 -4.54 6.97 -10.82
N LEU A 27 -5.26 7.90 -11.45
CA LEU A 27 -6.51 7.61 -12.16
C LEU A 27 -6.27 6.87 -13.48
N GLU A 28 -5.07 7.01 -14.06
CA GLU A 28 -4.72 6.34 -15.32
C GLU A 28 -4.52 4.84 -15.10
N SER A 29 -3.75 4.48 -14.07
CA SER A 29 -3.51 3.09 -13.70
C SER A 29 -4.56 2.52 -12.74
N ARG A 30 -5.47 3.35 -12.23
CA ARG A 30 -6.44 3.02 -11.17
C ARG A 30 -5.76 2.42 -9.94
N THR A 31 -4.72 3.10 -9.44
CA THR A 31 -3.92 2.61 -8.30
C THR A 31 -3.72 3.66 -7.21
N VAL A 32 -3.76 3.23 -5.95
CA VAL A 32 -3.29 4.02 -4.80
C VAL A 32 -1.76 4.00 -4.80
N ILE A 33 -1.15 5.16 -5.03
CA ILE A 33 0.32 5.27 -5.13
C ILE A 33 0.96 5.73 -3.83
N ALA A 34 0.21 6.37 -2.92
CA ALA A 34 0.68 6.76 -1.60
C ALA A 34 -0.49 7.01 -0.64
N GLY A 35 -0.23 6.81 0.65
CA GLY A 35 -1.15 7.16 1.72
C GLY A 35 -0.41 7.64 2.96
N GLU A 36 -1.05 8.51 3.74
CA GLU A 36 -0.60 8.88 5.07
C GLU A 36 -1.73 8.82 6.10
N ASP A 37 -1.33 8.39 7.28
CA ASP A 37 -2.11 8.20 8.48
C ASP A 37 -1.93 9.38 9.45
N ARG A 38 -3.02 9.97 9.92
CA ARG A 38 -2.96 11.05 10.91
C ARG A 38 -2.95 10.51 12.33
N VAL A 39 -1.75 10.25 12.85
CA VAL A 39 -1.52 9.76 14.20
C VAL A 39 -1.00 10.88 15.10
N ARG A 40 -1.64 11.11 16.26
CA ARG A 40 -1.23 12.14 17.24
C ARG A 40 -1.01 13.53 16.59
N ARG A 41 -1.93 13.93 15.70
CA ARG A 41 -1.91 15.20 14.93
C ARG A 41 -0.79 15.33 13.89
N HIS A 42 0.04 14.30 13.72
CA HIS A 42 1.10 14.25 12.72
C HIS A 42 0.71 13.29 11.59
N TRP A 43 1.17 13.58 10.39
CA TRP A 43 1.00 12.70 9.25
C TRP A 43 2.16 11.72 9.19
N TRP A 44 1.84 10.44 9.06
CA TRP A 44 2.79 9.34 8.98
C TRP A 44 2.52 8.55 7.72
N SER A 45 3.58 8.23 6.98
CA SER A 45 3.50 7.38 5.80
C SER A 45 2.85 6.03 6.13
N MET A 46 1.86 5.65 5.33
CA MET A 46 1.27 4.32 5.38
C MET A 46 2.29 3.28 4.96
N ARG A 47 2.18 2.10 5.56
CA ARG A 47 2.90 0.91 5.10
C ARG A 47 2.29 0.39 3.81
N LEU A 48 3.08 -0.38 3.03
CA LEU A 48 2.61 -1.02 1.81
C LEU A 48 1.38 -1.90 2.03
N GLU A 49 1.32 -2.62 3.15
CA GLU A 49 0.17 -3.44 3.53
C GLU A 49 -1.11 -2.61 3.72
N HIS A 50 -0.99 -1.41 4.30
CA HIS A 50 -2.12 -0.48 4.44
C HIS A 50 -2.51 0.12 3.08
N VAL A 51 -1.55 0.47 2.23
CA VAL A 51 -1.84 0.95 0.87
C VAL A 51 -2.57 -0.11 0.05
N ALA A 52 -2.11 -1.37 0.10
CA ALA A 52 -2.76 -2.49 -0.58
C ALA A 52 -4.18 -2.75 -0.04
N TYR A 53 -4.37 -2.65 1.28
CA TYR A 53 -5.70 -2.71 1.86
C TYR A 53 -6.61 -1.59 1.35
N MET A 54 -6.11 -0.35 1.32
CA MET A 54 -6.89 0.79 0.83
C MET A 54 -7.22 0.67 -0.65
N GLN A 55 -6.32 0.12 -1.47
CA GLN A 55 -6.62 -0.24 -2.85
C GLN A 55 -7.81 -1.19 -2.93
N GLN A 56 -7.76 -2.30 -2.18
CA GLN A 56 -8.84 -3.29 -2.18
C GLN A 56 -10.17 -2.68 -1.71
N LEU A 57 -10.16 -1.87 -0.67
CA LEU A 57 -11.35 -1.18 -0.17
C LEU A 57 -11.96 -0.25 -1.23
N LEU A 58 -11.12 0.50 -1.94
CA LEU A 58 -11.55 1.37 -3.03
C LEU A 58 -12.16 0.55 -4.16
N ASP A 59 -11.49 -0.50 -4.62
CA ASP A 59 -11.98 -1.33 -5.73
C ASP A 59 -13.28 -2.07 -5.38
N GLU A 60 -13.45 -2.50 -4.13
CA GLU A 60 -14.64 -3.26 -3.72
C GLU A 60 -15.84 -2.38 -3.36
N THR A 61 -15.60 -1.23 -2.73
CA THR A 61 -16.67 -0.43 -2.09
C THR A 61 -16.86 0.93 -2.75
N PHE A 62 -15.81 1.49 -3.36
CA PHE A 62 -15.79 2.86 -3.88
C PHE A 62 -15.20 2.94 -5.30
N ASP A 63 -15.44 1.94 -6.15
CA ASP A 63 -14.87 1.86 -7.51
C ASP A 63 -15.14 3.12 -8.36
N SER A 64 -16.26 3.81 -8.10
CA SER A 64 -16.58 5.08 -8.74
C SER A 64 -15.55 6.19 -8.49
N ILE A 65 -14.66 6.04 -7.50
CA ILE A 65 -13.57 6.98 -7.22
C ILE A 65 -12.62 7.15 -8.41
N TRP A 66 -12.49 6.12 -9.25
CA TRP A 66 -11.57 6.13 -10.39
C TRP A 66 -12.09 7.02 -11.53
N ASP A 67 -13.40 7.11 -11.67
CA ASP A 67 -14.06 7.89 -12.72
C ASP A 67 -14.48 9.27 -12.17
N GLU A 68 -15.00 9.33 -10.94
CA GLU A 68 -15.58 10.53 -10.30
C GLU A 68 -15.01 10.76 -8.87
N PRO A 69 -13.68 10.99 -8.72
CA PRO A 69 -13.05 11.20 -7.42
C PRO A 69 -13.62 12.40 -6.62
N GLU A 70 -14.15 13.41 -7.32
CA GLU A 70 -14.68 14.64 -6.72
C GLU A 70 -15.94 14.40 -5.86
N GLU A 71 -16.76 13.41 -6.20
CA GLU A 71 -17.94 13.01 -5.42
C GLU A 71 -17.56 12.46 -4.03
N LEU A 72 -16.32 11.98 -3.91
CA LEU A 72 -15.74 11.48 -2.65
C LEU A 72 -14.81 12.52 -1.98
N GLY A 73 -14.80 13.76 -2.46
CA GLY A 73 -14.01 14.86 -1.89
C GLY A 73 -12.54 14.86 -2.30
N PHE A 74 -12.17 14.09 -3.33
CA PHE A 74 -10.82 14.12 -3.88
C PHE A 74 -10.69 15.20 -4.96
N VAL A 75 -9.54 15.86 -5.00
CA VAL A 75 -9.21 16.89 -5.98
C VAL A 75 -8.31 16.30 -7.04
N ARG A 76 -8.72 16.40 -8.31
CA ARG A 76 -7.91 16.01 -9.45
C ARG A 76 -6.76 17.02 -9.66
N GLN A 77 -5.56 16.53 -9.93
CA GLN A 77 -4.35 17.34 -10.14
C GLN A 77 -3.34 16.64 -11.06
N ASP A 78 -2.44 17.44 -11.65
CA ASP A 78 -1.45 16.96 -12.63
C ASP A 78 -0.11 16.53 -12.01
N TRP A 79 0.07 16.73 -10.69
CA TRP A 79 1.31 16.42 -9.99
C TRP A 79 1.08 15.59 -8.75
N ILE A 80 2.10 14.86 -8.30
CA ILE A 80 2.08 14.15 -7.03
C ILE A 80 2.45 15.14 -5.91
N PRO A 81 1.68 15.25 -4.82
CA PRO A 81 2.04 16.08 -3.67
C PRO A 81 3.40 15.72 -3.08
N SER A 82 4.14 16.74 -2.62
CA SER A 82 5.49 16.54 -2.04
C SER A 82 5.51 15.76 -0.72
N TRP A 83 4.36 15.57 -0.07
CA TRP A 83 4.27 14.69 1.10
C TRP A 83 4.19 13.22 0.70
N ALA A 84 3.56 12.91 -0.43
CA ALA A 84 3.41 11.54 -0.93
C ALA A 84 4.75 10.95 -1.40
N THR A 85 5.66 11.81 -1.86
CA THR A 85 7.02 11.42 -2.25
C THR A 85 7.99 11.28 -1.07
N LYS A 86 7.63 11.75 0.12
CA LYS A 86 8.46 11.58 1.34
C LYS A 86 8.37 10.17 1.94
N ALA A 87 7.35 9.42 1.52
CA ALA A 87 6.95 8.13 2.10
C ALA A 87 7.62 6.91 1.46
N TRP A 88 8.26 7.05 0.30
CA TRP A 88 8.71 5.89 -0.48
C TRP A 88 10.24 5.78 -0.57
N PRO A 89 10.85 4.65 -0.11
CA PRO A 89 10.32 3.59 0.73
C PRO A 89 10.89 3.64 2.15
N TRP A 90 10.04 3.77 3.18
CA TRP A 90 10.44 3.46 4.55
C TRP A 90 9.53 2.41 5.21
N PRO A 91 10.09 1.31 5.75
CA PRO A 91 11.49 0.94 5.58
C PRO A 91 11.78 0.61 4.11
N PRO A 92 13.04 0.81 3.65
CA PRO A 92 13.44 0.37 2.32
C PRO A 92 13.00 -1.08 2.14
N LEU A 93 12.46 -1.41 0.97
CA LEU A 93 12.32 -2.82 0.61
C LEU A 93 13.71 -3.44 0.81
N PRO A 94 13.86 -4.46 1.66
CA PRO A 94 15.14 -5.12 1.79
C PRO A 94 15.54 -5.58 0.38
N GLU A 95 16.82 -5.41 0.02
CA GLU A 95 17.29 -6.00 -1.22
C GLU A 95 16.98 -7.51 -1.18
N VAL A 96 16.83 -8.17 -2.33
CA VAL A 96 16.56 -9.63 -2.37
C VAL A 96 17.55 -10.39 -1.49
N GLN A 97 18.80 -9.91 -1.42
CA GLN A 97 19.88 -10.42 -0.58
C GLN A 97 19.62 -10.27 0.94
N ASP A 98 18.94 -9.21 1.37
CA ASP A 98 18.55 -8.98 2.76
C ASP A 98 17.33 -9.80 3.15
N VAL A 99 16.38 -10.01 2.21
CA VAL A 99 15.28 -10.99 2.39
C VAL A 99 15.86 -12.40 2.50
N GLU A 100 16.77 -12.78 1.61
CA GLU A 100 17.45 -14.08 1.64
C GLU A 100 18.17 -14.31 2.99
N LYS A 101 18.88 -13.30 3.51
CA LYS A 101 19.51 -13.37 4.85
C LYS A 101 18.51 -13.46 6.00
N MET A 102 17.36 -12.81 5.90
CA MET A 102 16.30 -12.92 6.92
C MET A 102 15.61 -14.29 6.89
N LEU A 103 15.54 -14.92 5.71
CA LEU A 103 14.97 -16.26 5.54
C LEU A 103 15.97 -17.39 5.81
N ASP A 104 17.28 -17.15 5.70
CA ASP A 104 18.35 -18.10 6.06
C ASP A 104 18.37 -18.45 7.57
N GLY A 105 17.70 -17.65 8.39
CA GLY A 105 17.51 -17.92 9.83
C GLY A 105 16.15 -18.54 10.20
N SER A 106 15.26 -18.76 9.22
CA SER A 106 13.92 -19.29 9.47
C SER A 106 13.84 -20.75 9.01
N ASP A 107 13.53 -21.68 9.92
CA ASP A 107 13.28 -23.11 9.63
C ASP A 107 12.02 -23.36 8.77
N LEU A 108 11.49 -22.33 8.11
CA LEU A 108 10.28 -22.40 7.28
C LEU A 108 10.67 -22.64 5.82
N PRO A 109 10.18 -23.72 5.18
CA PRO A 109 10.46 -23.96 3.77
C PRO A 109 9.67 -22.98 2.87
N PHE A 110 10.38 -22.27 2.01
CA PHE A 110 9.82 -21.35 1.01
C PHE A 110 9.89 -21.97 -0.40
N GLU A 111 8.94 -21.61 -1.25
CA GLU A 111 9.00 -21.95 -2.67
C GLU A 111 10.08 -21.09 -3.38
N ARG A 112 10.98 -21.77 -4.10
CA ARG A 112 12.08 -21.16 -4.88
C ARG A 112 11.94 -21.52 -6.36
N ASP A 113 12.38 -20.63 -7.24
CA ASP A 113 12.41 -20.89 -8.68
C ASP A 113 13.59 -21.80 -9.09
N GLU A 114 13.69 -22.10 -10.38
CA GLU A 114 14.74 -22.95 -10.97
C GLU A 114 16.16 -22.38 -10.81
N HIS A 115 16.29 -21.09 -10.45
CA HIS A 115 17.54 -20.40 -10.22
C HIS A 115 17.86 -20.26 -8.71
N GLY A 116 16.99 -20.77 -7.84
CA GLY A 116 17.14 -20.72 -6.39
C GLY A 116 16.64 -19.42 -5.74
N CYS A 117 15.98 -18.54 -6.49
CA CYS A 117 15.47 -17.27 -5.99
C CYS A 117 14.07 -17.43 -5.36
N ILE A 118 13.77 -16.62 -4.35
CA ILE A 118 12.46 -16.60 -3.68
C ILE A 118 11.41 -15.99 -4.62
N ILE A 119 10.30 -16.71 -4.83
CA ILE A 119 9.17 -16.21 -5.61
C ILE A 119 8.36 -15.23 -4.76
N PHE A 120 8.15 -14.00 -5.25
CA PHE A 120 7.33 -12.98 -4.57
C PHE A 120 5.88 -12.95 -5.10
N PRO A 121 4.86 -12.89 -4.22
CA PRO A 121 4.94 -12.90 -2.75
C PRO A 121 5.38 -14.27 -2.20
N PRO A 122 6.09 -14.32 -1.04
CA PRO A 122 6.63 -15.56 -0.50
C PRO A 122 5.54 -16.61 -0.30
N ARG A 123 5.69 -17.76 -0.97
CA ARG A 123 4.81 -18.91 -0.79
C ARG A 123 5.45 -19.87 0.20
N PHE A 124 4.79 -20.07 1.33
CA PHE A 124 5.21 -21.03 2.34
C PHE A 124 4.79 -22.44 1.92
N ILE A 125 5.73 -23.38 1.94
CA ILE A 125 5.43 -24.79 1.70
C ILE A 125 4.85 -25.34 3.00
N ALA A 126 3.57 -25.73 2.99
CA ALA A 126 2.96 -26.41 4.12
C ALA A 126 3.65 -27.78 4.31
N GLY A 127 4.61 -27.84 5.23
CA GLY A 127 5.24 -29.08 5.66
C GLY A 127 4.21 -29.95 6.38
N GLY A 128 3.62 -30.90 5.66
CA GLY A 128 2.87 -32.00 6.24
C GLY A 128 3.77 -32.78 7.21
N ARG A 129 3.55 -32.60 8.51
CA ARG A 129 4.10 -33.50 9.53
C ARG A 129 3.38 -34.85 9.37
N LYS A 130 4.15 -35.88 9.09
CA LYS A 130 3.78 -37.27 9.34
C LYS A 130 4.24 -37.66 10.73
#